data_AF-A0A9Q1ELK1-F1
#
_entry.id   AF-A0A9Q1ELK1-F1
#
_cell.length_a   1.000
_cell.length_b   1.000
_cell.length_c   1.000
_cell.angle_alpha   90.00
_cell.angle_beta   90.00
_cell.angle_gamma   90.00
#
_symmetry.space_group_name_H-M   'P 1'
#
loop_
_entity.id
_entity.type
_entity.pdbx_description
1 polymer ?
#
loop_
_entity_poly.entity_id
_entity_poly.type
_entity_poly.pdbx_seq_one_letter_code
_entity_poly.pdbx_strand_id
1 'polypeptide(L)'
;MEKAEDSPHRDLVLGVYVITFVAGVPANLLALVAFTRKVRQKPTPIDILLLNLTVSDLIFLAFLPFKMKEAADDMAWNMPYFLCPLSGFLFYTTIYNSVFFLTAISVERYLGVAFPIKYKLKRRPVYAMAASVVFWALSMSHCSIVYIMQYFKHTNSSQTKPFEHDT
;
A
#
# COMPACT_ATOMS: atom_id res chain seq x y z
N MET A 1 -25.30 20.24 -20.43
CA MET A 1 -25.38 20.73 -19.04
C MET A 1 -24.99 19.60 -18.09
N GLU A 2 -23.79 19.04 -18.23
CA GLU A 2 -23.37 17.80 -17.52
C GLU A 2 -22.01 17.95 -16.83
N LYS A 3 -21.50 19.19 -16.70
CA LYS A 3 -20.16 19.48 -16.16
C LYS A 3 -20.19 19.99 -14.70
N ALA A 4 -21.37 20.08 -14.08
CA ALA A 4 -21.55 20.70 -12.76
C ALA A 4 -21.70 19.70 -11.59
N GLU A 5 -22.12 18.45 -11.83
CA GLU A 5 -22.36 17.47 -10.76
C GLU A 5 -21.14 16.59 -10.38
N ASP A 6 -20.12 16.50 -11.24
CA ASP A 6 -18.89 15.73 -10.94
C ASP A 6 -17.85 16.50 -10.10
N SER A 7 -18.01 17.83 -9.97
CA SER A 7 -17.04 18.69 -9.27
C SER A 7 -16.93 18.46 -7.75
N PRO A 8 -18.03 18.35 -6.97
CA PRO A 8 -17.92 18.19 -5.53
C PRO A 8 -17.26 16.87 -5.11
N HIS A 9 -17.50 15.78 -5.83
CA HIS A 9 -16.90 14.48 -5.52
C HIS A 9 -15.39 14.48 -5.72
N ARG A 10 -14.90 15.08 -6.81
CA ARG A 10 -13.45 15.20 -7.09
C ARG A 10 -12.74 16.04 -6.04
N ASP A 11 -13.31 17.18 -5.67
CA ASP A 11 -12.72 18.09 -4.70
C ASP A 11 -12.68 17.46 -3.29
N LEU A 12 -13.71 16.71 -2.92
CA LEU A 12 -13.73 15.91 -1.69
C LEU A 12 -12.66 14.80 -1.69
N VAL A 13 -12.52 14.07 -2.79
CA VAL A 13 -11.52 13.00 -2.93
C VAL A 13 -10.10 13.57 -2.85
N LEU A 14 -9.83 14.68 -3.54
CA LEU A 14 -8.55 15.40 -3.47
C LEU A 14 -8.27 15.88 -2.04
N GLY A 15 -9.26 16.47 -1.37
CA GLY A 15 -9.15 16.89 0.02
C GLY A 15 -8.80 15.73 0.96
N VAL A 16 -9.48 14.59 0.82
CA VAL A 16 -9.19 13.38 1.62
C VAL A 16 -7.77 12.87 1.36
N TYR A 17 -7.30 12.87 0.11
CA TYR A 17 -5.93 12.46 -0.22
C TYR A 17 -4.89 13.42 0.35
N VAL A 18 -5.11 14.74 0.27
CA VAL A 18 -4.22 15.76 0.87
C VAL A 18 -4.14 15.57 2.37
N ILE A 19 -5.28 15.45 3.05
CA ILE A 19 -5.34 15.28 4.51
C ILE A 19 -4.63 13.98 4.91
N THR A 20 -4.90 12.89 4.19
CA THR A 20 -4.26 11.59 4.44
C THR A 20 -2.76 11.66 4.24
N PHE A 21 -2.28 12.38 3.22
CA PHE A 21 -0.85 12.56 2.98
C PHE A 21 -0.19 13.42 4.07
N VAL A 22 -0.74 14.60 4.35
CA VAL A 22 -0.16 15.57 5.30
C VAL A 22 -0.23 15.05 6.73
N ALA A 23 -1.27 14.32 7.13
CA ALA A 23 -1.34 13.70 8.46
C ALA A 23 -0.59 12.36 8.51
N GLY A 24 -0.72 11.53 7.48
CA GLY A 24 -0.19 10.18 7.43
C GLY A 24 1.33 10.13 7.31
N VAL A 25 1.95 10.98 6.50
CA VAL A 25 3.42 10.99 6.33
C VAL A 25 4.16 11.30 7.64
N PRO A 26 3.88 12.40 8.35
CA PRO A 26 4.57 12.68 9.61
C PRO A 26 4.24 11.64 10.69
N ALA A 27 2.99 11.16 10.77
CA ALA A 27 2.62 10.14 11.74
C ALA A 27 3.39 8.82 11.52
N ASN A 28 3.40 8.31 10.28
CA ASN A 28 4.11 7.08 9.94
C ASN A 28 5.63 7.24 9.99
N LEU A 29 6.17 8.42 9.66
CA LEU A 29 7.61 8.69 9.77
C LEU A 29 8.08 8.76 11.22
N LEU A 30 7.31 9.42 12.10
CA LEU A 30 7.58 9.43 13.54
C LEU A 30 7.52 8.02 14.12
N ALA A 31 6.52 7.23 13.72
CA ALA A 31 6.40 5.83 14.11
C ALA A 31 7.60 5.01 13.64
N LEU A 32 8.01 5.16 12.36
CA LEU A 32 9.19 4.50 11.80
C LEU A 32 10.45 4.83 12.61
N VAL A 33 10.71 6.10 12.92
CA VAL A 33 11.87 6.52 13.71
C VAL A 33 11.82 5.96 15.13
N ALA A 34 10.65 6.02 15.78
CA ALA A 34 10.46 5.51 17.13
C ALA A 34 10.69 3.98 17.18
N PHE A 35 10.09 3.22 16.27
CA PHE A 35 10.27 1.78 16.19
C PHE A 35 11.69 1.40 15.79
N THR A 36 12.32 2.11 14.85
CA THR A 36 13.72 1.85 14.48
C THR A 36 14.66 2.05 15.66
N ARG A 37 14.50 3.15 16.43
CA ARG A 37 15.29 3.40 17.65
C ARG A 37 15.05 2.30 18.69
N LYS A 38 13.82 1.88 18.85
CA LYS A 38 13.43 0.84 19.81
C LYS A 38 13.95 -0.55 19.43
N VAL A 39 13.88 -0.92 18.15
CA VAL A 39 14.48 -2.14 17.60
C VAL A 39 15.99 -2.16 17.82
N ARG A 40 16.67 -1.03 17.58
CA ARG A 40 18.13 -0.92 17.79
C ARG A 40 18.54 -1.10 19.26
N GLN A 41 17.71 -0.66 20.22
CA GLN A 41 18.01 -0.85 21.64
C GLN A 41 17.60 -2.24 22.16
N LYS A 42 16.40 -2.70 21.81
CA LYS A 42 15.84 -4.00 22.22
C LYS A 42 14.99 -4.58 21.09
N PRO A 43 15.54 -5.45 20.23
CA PRO A 43 14.82 -5.95 19.05
C PRO A 43 13.67 -6.86 19.48
N THR A 44 12.44 -6.36 19.45
CA THR A 44 11.22 -7.18 19.65
C THR A 44 10.59 -7.55 18.31
N PRO A 45 10.01 -8.76 18.17
CA PRO A 45 9.30 -9.15 16.95
C PRO A 45 8.17 -8.19 16.58
N ILE A 46 7.49 -7.64 17.60
CA ILE A 46 6.41 -6.66 17.45
C ILE A 46 6.94 -5.37 16.81
N ASP A 47 8.09 -4.86 17.27
CA ASP A 47 8.65 -3.62 16.73
C ASP A 47 9.13 -3.81 15.27
N ILE A 48 9.59 -5.01 14.87
CA ILE A 48 9.95 -5.33 13.47
C ILE A 48 8.68 -5.42 12.60
N LEU A 49 7.60 -6.00 13.12
CA LEU A 49 6.32 -6.08 12.41
C LEU A 49 5.73 -4.68 12.18
N LEU A 50 5.77 -3.85 13.22
CA LEU A 50 5.37 -2.44 13.16
C LEU A 50 6.25 -1.64 12.18
N LEU A 51 7.54 -1.94 12.12
CA LEU A 51 8.43 -1.30 11.16
C LEU A 51 8.04 -1.64 9.72
N ASN A 52 7.82 -2.92 9.39
CA ASN A 52 7.34 -3.33 8.06
C ASN A 52 5.98 -2.71 7.71
N LEU A 53 5.06 -2.60 8.68
CA LEU A 53 3.79 -1.91 8.52
C LEU A 53 4.01 -0.44 8.13
N THR A 54 4.76 0.32 8.94
CA THR A 54 5.01 1.75 8.68
C THR A 54 5.73 2.00 7.36
N VAL A 55 6.62 1.10 6.93
CA VAL A 55 7.28 1.18 5.62
C VAL A 55 6.26 0.98 4.49
N SER A 56 5.36 0.00 4.61
CA SER A 56 4.28 -0.23 3.64
C SER A 56 3.36 0.99 3.53
N ASP A 57 2.95 1.57 4.66
CA ASP A 57 2.10 2.76 4.70
C ASP A 57 2.79 3.98 4.07
N LEU A 58 4.10 4.16 4.31
CA LEU A 58 4.89 5.23 3.69
C LEU A 58 5.01 5.06 2.17
N ILE A 59 5.20 3.83 1.69
CA ILE A 59 5.22 3.55 0.23
C ILE A 59 3.86 3.93 -0.38
N PHE A 60 2.75 3.56 0.26
CA PHE A 60 1.41 3.93 -0.19
C PHE A 60 1.19 5.45 -0.17
N LEU A 61 1.58 6.13 0.91
CA LEU A 61 1.51 7.59 1.04
C LEU A 61 2.36 8.30 -0.01
N ALA A 62 3.53 7.75 -0.38
CA ALA A 62 4.35 8.30 -1.45
C ALA A 62 3.70 8.16 -2.85
N PHE A 63 2.78 7.20 -3.02
CA PHE A 63 2.02 6.99 -4.26
C PHE A 63 0.74 7.84 -4.36
N LEU A 64 0.16 8.24 -3.21
CA LEU A 64 -1.02 9.13 -3.15
C LEU A 64 -0.88 10.46 -3.94
N PRO A 65 0.24 11.22 -3.92
CA PRO A 65 0.36 12.46 -4.70
C PRO A 65 0.34 12.22 -6.22
N PHE A 66 0.80 11.05 -6.68
CA PHE A 66 0.67 10.68 -8.09
C PHE A 66 -0.79 10.45 -8.47
N LYS A 67 -1.60 9.89 -7.57
CA LYS A 67 -3.05 9.76 -7.73
C LYS A 67 -3.78 11.10 -7.72
N MET A 68 -3.34 12.03 -6.87
CA MET A 68 -3.92 13.38 -6.86
C MET A 68 -3.66 14.12 -8.16
N LYS A 69 -2.47 13.96 -8.76
CA LYS A 69 -2.13 14.56 -10.04
C LYS A 69 -3.01 14.01 -11.18
N GLU A 70 -3.26 12.70 -11.21
CA GLU A 70 -4.22 12.08 -12.15
C GLU A 70 -5.63 12.66 -11.97
N ALA A 71 -6.11 12.74 -10.73
CA ALA A 71 -7.45 13.26 -10.45
C ALA A 71 -7.59 14.76 -10.79
N ALA A 72 -6.49 15.52 -10.77
CA ALA A 72 -6.46 16.93 -11.15
C ALA A 72 -6.45 17.15 -12.67
N ASP A 73 -5.85 16.24 -13.45
CA ASP A 73 -5.79 16.30 -14.92
C ASP A 73 -7.06 15.70 -15.59
N ASP A 74 -8.26 15.98 -15.07
CA ASP A 74 -9.54 15.52 -15.66
C ASP A 74 -9.66 13.98 -15.85
N MET A 75 -9.02 13.18 -14.97
CA MET A 75 -8.87 11.71 -15.14
C MET A 75 -8.10 11.31 -16.42
N ALA A 76 -7.48 12.26 -17.12
CA ALA A 76 -6.58 11.98 -18.24
C ALA A 76 -5.24 11.49 -17.69
N TRP A 77 -5.00 10.18 -17.78
CA TRP A 77 -3.79 9.57 -17.27
C TRP A 77 -2.57 9.91 -18.15
N ASN A 78 -1.92 11.05 -17.90
CA ASN A 78 -0.72 11.48 -18.64
C ASN A 78 0.61 10.94 -18.04
N MET A 79 0.51 10.17 -16.95
CA MET A 79 1.62 9.44 -16.34
C MET A 79 1.82 8.06 -17.00
N PRO A 80 2.91 7.32 -16.76
CA PRO A 80 3.11 6.06 -17.45
C PRO A 80 2.01 5.04 -17.12
N TYR A 81 1.61 4.28 -18.13
CA TYR A 81 0.46 3.37 -18.16
C TYR A 81 0.46 2.33 -17.02
N PHE A 82 1.62 1.99 -16.48
CA PHE A 82 1.77 1.04 -15.38
C PHE A 82 1.25 1.57 -14.03
N LEU A 83 1.21 2.89 -13.83
CA LEU A 83 0.85 3.47 -12.52
C LEU A 83 -0.65 3.40 -12.22
N CYS A 84 -1.51 3.38 -13.25
CA CYS A 84 -2.97 3.31 -13.10
C CYS A 84 -3.45 2.08 -12.33
N PRO A 85 -3.21 0.84 -12.81
CA PRO A 85 -3.56 -0.36 -12.05
C PRO A 85 -2.74 -0.52 -10.76
N LEU A 86 -1.50 -0.05 -10.75
CA LEU A 86 -0.62 -0.16 -9.60
C LEU A 86 -1.17 0.63 -8.41
N SER A 87 -1.77 1.79 -8.65
CA SER A 87 -2.35 2.62 -7.61
C SER A 87 -3.53 1.97 -6.89
N GLY A 88 -4.48 1.40 -7.64
CA GLY A 88 -5.64 0.70 -7.08
C GLY A 88 -5.21 -0.51 -6.28
N PHE A 89 -4.23 -1.25 -6.77
CA PHE A 89 -3.70 -2.36 -6.00
C PHE A 89 -2.97 -1.92 -4.74
N LEU A 90 -2.07 -0.93 -4.83
CA LEU A 90 -1.29 -0.49 -3.66
C LEU A 90 -2.23 -0.08 -2.53
N PHE A 91 -3.38 0.51 -2.86
CA PHE A 91 -4.44 0.79 -1.91
C PHE A 91 -4.96 -0.49 -1.23
N TYR A 92 -5.46 -1.47 -2.01
CA TYR A 92 -6.00 -2.72 -1.44
C TYR A 92 -4.95 -3.50 -0.65
N THR A 93 -3.75 -3.64 -1.18
CA THR A 93 -2.68 -4.39 -0.51
C THR A 93 -2.22 -3.71 0.75
N THR A 94 -2.15 -2.38 0.78
CA THR A 94 -1.84 -1.67 2.03
C THR A 94 -2.92 -1.94 3.07
N ILE A 95 -4.20 -1.90 2.71
CA ILE A 95 -5.30 -2.23 3.65
C ILE A 95 -5.18 -3.66 4.17
N TYR A 96 -5.03 -4.65 3.29
CA TYR A 96 -4.94 -6.06 3.70
C TYR A 96 -3.70 -6.33 4.57
N ASN A 97 -2.56 -5.75 4.19
CA ASN A 97 -1.31 -5.89 4.92
C ASN A 97 -1.40 -5.24 6.30
N SER A 98 -2.01 -4.05 6.39
CA SER A 98 -2.23 -3.36 7.65
C SER A 98 -3.15 -4.14 8.58
N VAL A 99 -4.25 -4.71 8.07
CA VAL A 99 -5.11 -5.59 8.87
C VAL A 99 -4.35 -6.82 9.37
N PHE A 100 -3.62 -7.50 8.50
CA PHE A 100 -2.87 -8.72 8.87
C PHE A 100 -1.82 -8.44 9.96
N PHE A 101 -1.07 -7.34 9.82
CA PHE A 101 -0.08 -6.93 10.82
C PHE A 101 -0.73 -6.50 12.13
N LEU A 102 -1.82 -5.73 12.09
CA LEU A 102 -2.56 -5.35 13.31
C LEU A 102 -3.12 -6.59 14.03
N THR A 103 -3.63 -7.58 13.30
CA THR A 103 -4.06 -8.85 13.86
C THR A 103 -2.90 -9.59 14.51
N ALA A 104 -1.77 -9.72 13.82
CA ALA A 104 -0.57 -10.37 14.37
C ALA A 104 -0.03 -9.64 15.62
N ILE A 105 -0.02 -8.30 15.63
CA ILE A 105 0.33 -7.49 16.80
C ILE A 105 -0.64 -7.78 17.96
N SER A 106 -1.94 -7.84 17.67
CA SER A 106 -2.98 -8.11 18.68
C SER A 106 -2.82 -9.50 19.28
N VAL A 107 -2.52 -10.51 18.46
CA VAL A 107 -2.25 -11.88 18.90
C VAL A 107 -0.98 -11.95 19.76
N GLU A 108 0.10 -11.29 19.35
CA GLU A 108 1.35 -11.20 20.14
C GLU A 108 1.12 -10.53 21.51
N ARG A 109 0.34 -9.44 21.54
CA ARG A 109 -0.06 -8.75 22.78
C ARG A 109 -0.87 -9.68 23.67
N TYR A 110 -1.85 -10.37 23.09
CA TYR A 110 -2.72 -11.30 23.81
C TYR A 110 -1.93 -12.44 24.44
N LEU A 111 -1.05 -13.10 23.67
CA LEU A 111 -0.22 -14.19 24.17
C LEU A 111 0.80 -13.72 25.23
N GLY A 112 1.33 -12.50 25.10
CA GLY A 112 2.21 -11.91 26.11
C GLY A 112 1.52 -11.67 27.46
N VAL A 113 0.22 -11.34 27.44
CA VAL A 113 -0.60 -11.17 28.66
C VAL A 113 -1.07 -12.51 29.21
N ALA A 114 -1.54 -13.42 28.35
CA ALA A 114 -2.10 -14.71 28.75
C ALA A 114 -1.02 -15.73 29.19
N PHE A 115 0.19 -15.68 28.61
CA PHE A 115 1.25 -16.66 28.86
C PHE A 115 2.64 -16.02 29.11
N PRO A 116 2.80 -15.21 30.18
CA PRO A 116 4.00 -14.40 30.41
C PRO A 116 5.31 -15.20 30.51
N ILE A 117 5.26 -16.45 31.01
CA ILE A 117 6.45 -17.29 31.26
C ILE A 117 6.92 -18.03 30.00
N LYS A 118 5.99 -18.56 29.18
CA LYS A 118 6.34 -19.29 27.94
C LYS A 118 6.67 -18.35 26.78
N TYR A 119 6.12 -17.14 26.76
CA TYR A 119 6.34 -16.19 25.66
C TYR A 119 7.72 -15.53 25.68
N LYS A 120 8.29 -15.28 26.87
CA LYS A 120 9.67 -14.75 27.00
C LYS A 120 10.71 -15.66 26.34
N LEU A 121 10.51 -16.99 26.37
CA LEU A 121 11.44 -17.97 25.82
C LEU A 121 11.24 -18.23 24.31
N LYS A 122 10.03 -17.98 23.78
CA LYS A 122 9.65 -18.30 22.39
C LYS A 122 9.38 -17.06 21.55
N ARG A 123 10.01 -15.94 21.90
CA ARG A 123 10.01 -14.67 21.14
C ARG A 123 10.74 -14.88 19.81
N ARG A 124 10.10 -15.58 18.86
CA ARG A 124 10.73 -15.95 17.59
C ARG A 124 10.58 -14.82 16.58
N PRO A 125 11.70 -14.23 16.09
CA PRO A 125 11.67 -13.25 15.00
C PRO A 125 11.18 -13.85 13.66
N VAL A 126 10.94 -15.17 13.63
CA VAL A 126 10.41 -15.91 12.47
C VAL A 126 9.09 -15.32 11.97
N TYR A 127 8.20 -14.83 12.84
CA TYR A 127 6.95 -14.21 12.39
C TYR A 127 7.19 -12.88 11.66
N ALA A 128 8.16 -12.09 12.11
CA ALA A 128 8.53 -10.84 11.46
C ALA A 128 9.29 -11.08 10.14
N MET A 129 10.10 -12.13 10.06
CA MET A 129 10.67 -12.59 8.79
C MET A 129 9.61 -13.12 7.84
N ALA A 130 8.68 -13.95 8.31
CA ALA A 130 7.58 -14.47 7.50
C ALA A 130 6.72 -13.34 6.95
N ALA A 131 6.39 -12.35 7.78
CA ALA A 131 5.74 -11.10 7.38
C ALA A 131 6.51 -10.34 6.28
N SER A 132 7.83 -10.20 6.44
CA SER A 132 8.67 -9.55 5.43
C SER A 132 8.71 -10.35 4.13
N VAL A 133 8.84 -11.67 4.21
CA VAL A 133 8.83 -12.57 3.05
C VAL A 133 7.47 -12.52 2.35
N VAL A 134 6.37 -12.50 3.10
CA VAL A 134 5.02 -12.33 2.55
C VAL A 134 4.88 -10.97 1.87
N PHE A 135 5.40 -9.90 2.46
CA PHE A 135 5.39 -8.57 1.86
C PHE A 135 6.18 -8.52 0.53
N TRP A 136 7.39 -9.10 0.51
CA TRP A 136 8.20 -9.21 -0.70
C TRP A 136 7.53 -10.08 -1.76
N ALA A 137 6.97 -11.22 -1.37
CA ALA A 137 6.26 -12.12 -2.27
C ALA A 137 5.00 -11.48 -2.84
N LEU A 138 4.22 -10.76 -2.03
CA LEU A 138 3.03 -10.02 -2.48
C LEU A 138 3.43 -8.88 -3.42
N SER A 139 4.47 -8.12 -3.09
CA SER A 139 4.98 -7.05 -3.96
C SER A 139 5.44 -7.60 -5.31
N MET A 140 6.22 -8.68 -5.32
CA MET A 140 6.71 -9.33 -6.54
C MET A 140 5.60 -9.96 -7.38
N SER A 141 4.74 -10.76 -6.74
CA SER A 141 3.60 -11.42 -7.41
C SER A 141 2.67 -10.39 -8.00
N HIS A 142 2.48 -9.29 -7.30
CA HIS A 142 1.61 -8.25 -7.78
C HIS A 142 2.18 -7.38 -8.88
N CYS A 143 3.44 -6.93 -8.75
CA CYS A 143 4.11 -6.24 -9.85
C CYS A 143 4.07 -7.08 -11.13
N SER A 144 4.23 -8.40 -11.00
CA SER A 144 4.08 -9.35 -12.11
C SER A 144 2.64 -9.41 -12.66
N ILE A 145 1.63 -9.60 -11.81
CA ILE A 145 0.21 -9.69 -12.23
C ILE A 145 -0.25 -8.41 -12.94
N VAL A 146 0.06 -7.23 -12.39
CA VAL A 146 -0.33 -5.97 -13.02
C VAL A 146 0.39 -5.76 -14.34
N TYR A 147 1.67 -6.11 -14.42
CA TYR A 147 2.40 -6.05 -15.68
C TYR A 147 1.76 -6.97 -16.73
N ILE A 148 1.42 -8.20 -16.37
CA ILE A 148 0.78 -9.18 -17.26
C ILE A 148 -0.61 -8.70 -17.69
N MET A 149 -1.45 -8.25 -16.76
CA MET A 149 -2.81 -7.77 -17.07
C MET A 149 -2.80 -6.57 -18.02
N GLN A 150 -1.87 -5.63 -17.82
CA GLN A 150 -1.74 -4.49 -18.74
C GLN A 150 -1.14 -4.90 -20.08
N TYR A 151 -0.17 -5.82 -20.10
CA TYR A 151 0.39 -6.36 -21.32
C TYR A 151 -0.67 -7.04 -22.19
N PHE A 152 -1.53 -7.87 -21.58
CA PHE A 152 -2.66 -8.49 -22.26
C PHE A 152 -3.68 -7.45 -22.73
N LYS A 153 -4.01 -6.45 -21.92
CA LYS A 153 -4.95 -5.39 -22.32
C LYS A 153 -4.43 -4.59 -23.51
N HIS A 154 -3.14 -4.24 -23.50
CA HIS A 154 -2.50 -3.51 -24.59
C HIS A 154 -2.48 -4.34 -25.88
N THR A 155 -2.08 -5.62 -25.79
CA THR A 155 -2.04 -6.55 -26.94
C THR A 155 -3.42 -6.79 -27.55
N ASN A 156 -4.47 -6.91 -26.72
CA ASN A 156 -5.84 -7.03 -27.22
C ASN A 156 -6.35 -5.72 -27.87
N SER A 157 -6.01 -4.55 -27.32
CA SER A 157 -6.38 -3.26 -27.94
C SER A 157 -5.69 -3.02 -29.27
N SER A 158 -4.43 -3.43 -29.43
CA SER A 158 -3.74 -3.36 -30.72
C SER A 158 -4.27 -4.40 -31.73
N GLN A 159 -4.81 -5.53 -31.29
CA GLN A 159 -5.55 -6.47 -32.14
C GLN A 159 -7.00 -6.07 -32.44
N THR A 160 -7.59 -5.11 -31.72
CA THR A 160 -8.96 -4.61 -32.01
C THR A 160 -8.95 -3.42 -32.99
N LYS A 161 -7.77 -2.89 -33.34
CA LYS A 161 -7.59 -1.85 -34.39
C LYS A 161 -7.13 -2.35 -35.78
N PRO A 162 -7.52 -3.53 -36.29
CA PRO A 162 -7.46 -3.79 -37.73
C PRO A 162 -8.88 -3.80 -38.29
N PHE A 163 -9.48 -2.62 -38.52
CA PHE A 163 -10.47 -2.33 -39.57
C PHE A 163 -11.16 -0.97 -39.35
N GLU A 164 -10.46 0.15 -39.54
CA GLU A 164 -11.15 1.42 -39.87
C GLU A 164 -10.22 2.34 -40.67
N HIS A 165 -9.54 1.72 -41.65
CA HIS A 165 -8.86 2.42 -42.73
C HIS A 165 -9.25 1.68 -43.99
N ASP A 166 -10.47 1.94 -44.46
CA ASP A 166 -10.96 1.80 -45.84
C ASP A 166 -12.51 1.76 -45.82
N THR A 167 -13.16 2.92 -45.72
CA THR A 167 -14.34 3.30 -46.54
C THR A 167 -14.55 4.81 -46.44
#